data_AF-A0A0S6U5J0-F1
#
_entry.id   AF-A0A0S6U5J0-F1
#
_cell.length_a   1.000
_cell.length_b   1.000
_cell.length_c   1.000
_cell.angle_alpha   90.00
_cell.angle_beta   90.00
_cell.angle_gamma   90.00
#
_symmetry.space_group_name_H-M   'P 1'
#
loop_
_entity.id
_entity.type
_entity.pdbx_description
1 polymer ?
#
loop_
_entity_poly.entity_id
_entity_poly.type
_entity_poly.pdbx_seq_one_letter_code
_entity_poly.pdbx_strand_id
1 'polypeptide(L)'
;MTTFKNGEYLENTMDLKLAYIFIIGLTHGGKQTIIATTLTSILVTVENILKGRSVFTLPLDTNFAFKIGMYILVGVILSYIFERYLKKEQSQKRIVESLKDEYDLLQNIYNEILEEKSVLQDQVVNSENSFGKIYGIIKKLDSMESQYVYSEAVEVIEKILKVGDVSIYSMDKNNKYLRLIVRKGKNDINMPKTITLDYLKEAKTNIFNGELFVNKNLHRDIPMFISPINDQHGTPIALIMINSVKFERLTLHFINLINVVTGLIKAAILKAYKYEEAIRDKRYIENTPILKREFFENIKNIKKDEMEKNKSEFIMLKVKNKDKDINSLSHLIFKTIRQSDYIGMTSHDDLVLILSNASKSDSGLIVERLNEKGIHAEEYNEEYLYV
;
A
#
# COMPACT_ATOMS: atom_id res chain seq x y z
N MET A 1 50.39 93.44 -43.63
CA MET A 1 48.98 93.80 -43.90
C MET A 1 48.26 92.52 -44.30
N THR A 2 47.00 92.37 -43.86
CA THR A 2 46.03 91.30 -44.14
C THR A 2 46.25 89.89 -43.54
N THR A 3 45.95 89.82 -42.23
CA THR A 3 44.95 88.94 -41.59
C THR A 3 44.13 88.04 -42.54
N PHE A 4 44.26 86.72 -42.46
CA PHE A 4 43.21 85.71 -42.74
C PHE A 4 43.75 84.30 -42.37
N LYS A 5 43.58 83.86 -41.11
CA LYS A 5 43.63 82.42 -40.74
C LYS A 5 43.11 82.14 -39.32
N ASN A 6 41.90 82.58 -39.00
CA ASN A 6 41.21 82.24 -37.73
C ASN A 6 39.86 81.51 -37.92
N GLY A 7 39.49 81.18 -39.16
CA GLY A 7 38.22 80.50 -39.49
C GLY A 7 38.24 78.97 -39.33
N GLU A 8 39.36 78.30 -39.61
CA GLU A 8 39.46 76.82 -39.63
C GLU A 8 39.49 76.16 -38.23
N TYR A 9 39.89 76.88 -37.18
CA TYR A 9 40.02 76.29 -35.83
C TYR A 9 38.69 76.26 -35.04
N LEU A 10 37.69 77.04 -35.45
CA LEU A 10 36.40 77.17 -34.74
C LEU A 10 35.34 76.15 -35.19
N GLU A 11 35.48 75.55 -36.38
CA GLU A 11 34.63 74.44 -36.85
C GLU A 11 35.09 73.10 -36.26
N ASN A 12 36.39 72.81 -36.29
CA ASN A 12 36.96 71.54 -35.82
C ASN A 12 36.75 71.26 -34.31
N THR A 13 36.55 72.32 -33.51
CA THR A 13 36.25 72.19 -32.07
C THR A 13 34.77 71.96 -31.77
N MET A 14 33.86 72.30 -32.69
CA MET A 14 32.43 72.00 -32.57
C MET A 14 32.19 70.49 -32.73
N ASP A 15 32.90 69.88 -33.68
CA ASP A 15 32.80 68.44 -33.95
C ASP A 15 33.32 67.59 -32.79
N LEU A 16 34.42 68.00 -32.13
CA LEU A 16 34.96 67.28 -30.97
C LEU A 16 34.02 67.32 -29.75
N LYS A 17 33.32 68.44 -29.52
CA LYS A 17 32.37 68.61 -28.41
C LYS A 17 31.09 67.80 -28.63
N LEU A 18 30.59 67.75 -29.86
CA LEU A 18 29.49 66.85 -30.24
C LEU A 18 29.91 65.39 -30.15
N ALA A 19 31.10 65.05 -30.65
CA ALA A 19 31.65 63.70 -30.55
C ALA A 19 31.78 63.26 -29.09
N TYR A 20 32.20 64.15 -28.19
CA TYR A 20 32.24 63.87 -26.76
C TYR A 20 30.85 63.52 -26.18
N ILE A 21 29.83 64.33 -26.45
CA ILE A 21 28.45 64.05 -26.01
C ILE A 21 27.97 62.70 -26.57
N PHE A 22 28.29 62.41 -27.82
CA PHE A 22 27.92 61.17 -28.50
C PHE A 22 28.61 59.93 -27.90
N ILE A 23 29.93 60.01 -27.67
CA ILE A 23 30.72 58.92 -27.07
C ILE A 23 30.25 58.63 -25.64
N ILE A 24 30.01 59.67 -24.84
CA ILE A 24 29.51 59.49 -23.47
C ILE A 24 28.11 58.87 -23.48
N GLY A 25 27.25 59.26 -24.40
CA GLY A 25 25.94 58.65 -24.53
C GLY A 25 25.99 57.18 -24.91
N LEU A 26 26.84 56.81 -25.87
CA LEU A 26 27.04 55.42 -26.28
C LEU A 26 27.60 54.53 -25.17
N THR A 27 28.53 55.06 -24.37
CA THR A 27 29.27 54.26 -23.39
C THR A 27 28.60 54.22 -22.01
N HIS A 28 27.98 55.32 -21.58
CA HIS A 28 27.46 55.46 -20.21
C HIS A 28 25.96 55.80 -20.13
N GLY A 29 25.26 55.88 -21.27
CA GLY A 29 23.81 56.01 -21.35
C GLY A 29 23.26 57.44 -21.14
N GLY A 30 21.92 57.53 -21.08
CA GLY A 30 21.21 58.81 -21.19
C GLY A 30 21.48 59.82 -20.06
N LYS A 31 21.55 59.35 -18.80
CA LYS A 31 21.86 60.23 -17.64
C LYS A 31 23.21 60.93 -17.79
N GLN A 32 24.22 60.22 -18.29
CA GLN A 32 25.57 60.76 -18.49
C GLN A 32 25.64 61.65 -19.74
N THR A 33 24.79 61.39 -20.74
CA THR A 33 24.63 62.29 -21.90
C THR A 33 24.13 63.68 -21.48
N ILE A 34 23.16 63.74 -20.56
CA ILE A 34 22.66 65.02 -20.03
C ILE A 34 23.78 65.77 -19.30
N ILE A 35 24.54 65.08 -18.44
CA ILE A 35 25.67 65.69 -17.71
C ILE A 35 26.73 66.20 -18.70
N ALA A 36 27.10 65.40 -19.70
CA ALA A 36 28.06 65.78 -20.73
C ALA A 36 27.59 67.00 -21.54
N THR A 37 26.30 67.05 -21.87
CA THR A 37 25.68 68.18 -22.60
C THR A 37 25.72 69.46 -21.78
N THR A 38 25.38 69.38 -20.49
CA THR A 38 25.43 70.52 -19.56
C THR A 38 26.87 71.02 -19.38
N LEU A 39 27.83 70.12 -19.14
CA LEU A 39 29.24 70.48 -18.99
C LEU A 39 29.81 71.10 -20.27
N THR A 40 29.46 70.56 -21.44
CA THR A 40 29.87 71.10 -22.73
C THR A 40 29.29 72.50 -22.96
N SER A 41 28.03 72.72 -22.57
CA SER A 41 27.36 74.02 -22.67
C SER A 41 28.00 75.07 -21.76
N ILE A 42 28.37 74.67 -20.53
CA ILE A 42 29.10 75.53 -19.58
C ILE A 42 30.49 75.87 -20.14
N LEU A 43 31.23 74.88 -20.62
CA LEU A 43 32.57 75.06 -21.19
C LEU A 43 32.57 76.07 -22.34
N VAL A 44 31.62 75.93 -23.26
CA VAL A 44 31.47 76.82 -24.42
C VAL A 44 31.09 78.24 -23.99
N THR A 45 30.30 78.38 -22.93
CA THR A 45 29.97 79.69 -22.35
C THR A 45 31.21 80.36 -21.76
N VAL A 46 31.99 79.63 -20.94
CA VAL A 46 33.23 80.13 -20.32
C VAL A 46 34.28 80.52 -21.36
N GLU A 47 34.49 79.70 -22.38
CA GLU A 47 35.42 80.00 -23.49
C GLU A 47 35.08 81.32 -24.21
N ASN A 48 33.78 81.63 -24.36
CA ASN A 48 33.36 82.86 -25.01
C ASN A 48 33.52 84.09 -24.11
N ILE A 49 33.32 83.95 -22.79
CA ILE A 49 33.59 85.02 -21.82
C ILE A 49 35.08 85.36 -21.79
N LEU A 50 35.95 84.35 -21.77
CA LEU A 50 37.42 84.54 -21.80
C LEU A 50 37.90 85.25 -23.08
N LYS A 51 37.14 85.16 -24.18
CA LYS A 51 37.40 85.90 -25.43
C LYS A 51 36.92 87.36 -25.39
N GLY A 52 36.50 87.87 -24.22
CA GLY A 52 36.11 89.26 -24.01
C GLY A 52 34.64 89.57 -24.30
N ARG A 53 33.78 88.55 -24.47
CA ARG A 53 32.35 88.75 -24.71
C ARG A 53 31.58 88.82 -23.39
N SER A 54 30.62 89.74 -23.28
CA SER A 54 29.77 89.87 -22.09
C SER A 54 28.72 88.75 -22.05
N VAL A 55 28.54 88.15 -20.87
CA VAL A 55 27.56 87.07 -20.60
C VAL A 55 26.15 87.45 -21.03
N PHE A 56 25.77 88.71 -20.85
CA PHE A 56 24.44 89.22 -21.19
C PHE A 56 24.22 89.38 -22.70
N THR A 57 25.31 89.49 -23.47
CA THR A 57 25.25 89.65 -24.94
C THR A 57 25.41 88.33 -25.70
N LEU A 58 25.91 87.27 -25.04
CA LEU A 58 26.14 85.97 -25.68
C LEU A 58 24.89 85.31 -26.26
N PRO A 59 23.72 85.30 -25.58
CA PRO A 59 22.51 84.70 -26.14
C PRO A 59 21.97 85.41 -27.38
N LEU A 60 22.35 86.68 -27.59
CA LEU A 60 21.96 87.48 -28.76
C LEU A 60 22.84 87.19 -29.99
N ASP A 61 24.00 86.54 -29.80
CA ASP A 61 24.82 86.06 -30.92
C ASP A 61 24.19 84.79 -31.51
N THR A 62 23.68 84.91 -32.75
CA THR A 62 23.04 83.83 -33.49
C THR A 62 23.91 82.57 -33.56
N ASN A 63 25.24 82.71 -33.67
CA ASN A 63 26.14 81.55 -33.76
C ASN A 63 26.29 80.83 -32.41
N PHE A 64 26.31 81.57 -31.30
CA PHE A 64 26.39 80.99 -29.97
C PHE A 64 25.07 80.28 -29.60
N ALA A 65 23.94 80.96 -29.83
CA ALA A 65 22.62 80.41 -29.59
C ALA A 65 22.37 79.14 -30.41
N PHE A 66 22.77 79.13 -31.68
CA PHE A 66 22.65 77.94 -32.54
C PHE A 66 23.48 76.76 -32.01
N LYS A 67 24.73 76.98 -31.59
CA LYS A 67 25.61 75.93 -31.05
C LYS A 67 25.07 75.31 -29.75
N ILE A 68 24.63 76.14 -28.82
CA ILE A 68 24.02 75.66 -27.56
C ILE A 68 22.73 74.91 -27.86
N GLY A 69 21.89 75.43 -28.75
CA GLY A 69 20.68 74.75 -29.21
C GLY A 69 20.96 73.36 -29.80
N MET A 70 22.01 73.24 -30.63
CA MET A 70 22.42 71.97 -31.23
C MET A 70 22.89 70.95 -30.18
N TYR A 71 23.73 71.34 -29.22
CA TYR A 71 24.20 70.44 -28.16
C TYR A 71 23.03 69.95 -27.29
N ILE A 72 22.12 70.84 -26.91
CA ILE A 72 20.94 70.48 -26.12
C ILE A 72 20.03 69.53 -26.91
N LEU A 73 19.76 69.83 -28.18
CA LEU A 73 18.93 69.00 -29.04
C LEU A 73 19.51 67.59 -29.17
N VAL A 74 20.80 67.49 -29.51
CA VAL A 74 21.49 66.19 -29.65
C VAL A 74 21.52 65.45 -28.30
N GLY A 75 21.83 66.13 -27.21
CA GLY A 75 21.87 65.54 -25.87
C GLY A 75 20.52 64.99 -25.42
N VAL A 76 19.42 65.70 -25.69
CA VAL A 76 18.05 65.26 -25.36
C VAL A 76 17.64 64.07 -26.21
N ILE A 77 17.88 64.09 -27.52
CA ILE A 77 17.55 62.99 -28.42
C ILE A 77 18.30 61.72 -28.01
N LEU A 78 19.61 61.82 -27.80
CA LEU A 78 20.44 60.68 -27.38
C LEU A 78 19.99 60.15 -26.02
N SER A 79 19.75 61.04 -25.04
CA SER A 79 19.27 60.63 -23.72
C SER A 79 17.96 59.85 -23.79
N TYR A 80 16.99 60.34 -24.59
CA TYR A 80 15.70 59.67 -24.78
C TYR A 80 15.85 58.29 -25.41
N ILE A 81 16.69 58.15 -26.44
CA ILE A 81 16.94 56.87 -27.13
C ILE A 81 17.52 55.85 -26.15
N PHE A 82 18.56 56.20 -25.39
CA PHE A 82 19.19 55.28 -24.45
C PHE A 82 18.28 54.93 -23.27
N GLU A 83 17.51 55.89 -22.75
CA GLU A 83 16.55 55.61 -21.69
C GLU A 83 15.46 54.64 -22.15
N ARG A 84 14.93 54.82 -23.36
CA ARG A 84 13.93 53.91 -23.94
C ARG A 84 14.49 52.51 -24.17
N TYR A 85 15.73 52.41 -24.65
CA TYR A 85 16.40 51.12 -24.85
C TYR A 85 16.58 50.38 -23.52
N LEU A 86 17.11 51.06 -22.49
CA LEU A 86 17.34 50.47 -21.17
C LEU A 86 16.02 50.01 -20.51
N LYS A 87 14.96 50.83 -20.58
CA LYS A 87 13.64 50.46 -20.06
C LYS A 87 13.09 49.23 -20.78
N LYS A 88 13.23 49.16 -22.11
CA LYS A 88 12.78 48.00 -22.90
C LYS A 88 13.54 46.74 -22.50
N GLU A 89 14.86 46.81 -22.41
CA GLU A 89 15.69 45.67 -21.99
C GLU A 89 15.33 45.18 -20.58
N GLN A 90 15.16 46.09 -19.62
CA GLN A 90 14.74 45.74 -18.26
C GLN A 90 13.35 45.12 -18.23
N SER A 91 12.38 45.66 -19.00
CA SER A 91 11.04 45.06 -19.10
C SER A 91 11.08 43.66 -19.70
N GLN A 92 11.89 43.44 -20.74
CA GLN A 92 12.05 42.14 -21.37
C GLN A 92 12.68 41.13 -20.40
N LYS A 93 13.72 41.53 -19.66
CA LYS A 93 14.34 40.69 -18.62
C LYS A 93 13.32 40.27 -17.55
N ARG A 94 12.52 41.23 -17.03
CA ARG A 94 11.46 40.93 -16.05
C ARG A 94 10.40 40.00 -16.61
N ILE A 95 10.00 40.18 -17.87
CA ILE A 95 9.02 39.31 -18.54
C ILE A 95 9.60 37.89 -18.67
N VAL A 96 10.86 37.75 -19.08
CA VAL A 96 11.53 36.44 -19.21
C VAL A 96 11.66 35.76 -17.86
N GLU A 97 12.06 36.48 -16.81
CA GLU A 97 12.12 35.94 -15.44
C GLU A 97 10.74 35.48 -14.98
N SER A 98 9.69 36.29 -15.16
CA SER A 98 8.32 35.93 -14.80
C SER A 98 7.79 34.71 -15.57
N LEU A 99 8.09 34.61 -16.87
CA LEU A 99 7.71 33.45 -17.70
C LEU A 99 8.42 32.18 -17.24
N LYS A 100 9.67 32.30 -16.79
CA LYS A 100 10.43 31.18 -16.26
C LYS A 100 9.83 30.69 -14.94
N ASP A 101 9.50 31.61 -14.03
CA ASP A 101 8.87 31.26 -12.75
C ASP A 101 7.50 30.60 -12.95
N GLU A 102 6.69 31.10 -13.89
CA GLU A 102 5.40 30.51 -14.25
C GLU A 102 5.56 29.12 -14.89
N TYR A 103 6.57 28.94 -15.74
CA TYR A 103 6.90 27.64 -16.32
C TYR A 103 7.33 26.62 -15.25
N ASP A 104 8.22 27.01 -14.35
CA ASP A 104 8.71 26.15 -13.27
C ASP A 104 7.55 25.73 -12.34
N LEU A 105 6.64 26.67 -12.02
CA LEU A 105 5.42 26.38 -11.27
C LEU A 105 4.52 25.38 -12.01
N LEU A 106 4.25 25.61 -13.30
CA LEU A 106 3.41 24.73 -14.10
C LEU A 106 4.01 23.33 -14.22
N GLN A 107 5.33 23.22 -14.37
CA GLN A 107 6.03 21.94 -14.41
C GLN A 107 5.93 21.19 -13.09
N ASN A 108 6.07 21.88 -11.96
CA ASN A 108 5.87 21.28 -10.63
C ASN A 108 4.44 20.76 -10.45
N ILE A 109 3.42 21.58 -10.77
CA ILE A 109 2.01 21.18 -10.70
C ILE A 109 1.73 20.00 -11.62
N TYR A 110 2.27 20.01 -12.85
CA TYR A 110 2.09 18.91 -13.79
C TYR A 110 2.66 17.58 -13.26
N ASN A 111 3.86 17.62 -12.67
CA ASN A 111 4.47 16.44 -12.07
C ASN A 111 3.66 15.92 -10.87
N GLU A 112 3.18 16.82 -10.01
CA GLU A 112 2.32 16.46 -8.88
C GLU A 112 1.00 15.81 -9.36
N ILE A 113 0.36 16.36 -10.38
CA ILE A 113 -0.84 15.78 -11.00
C ILE A 113 -0.54 14.40 -11.62
N LEU A 114 0.60 14.22 -12.26
CA LEU A 114 0.98 12.91 -12.81
C LEU A 114 1.19 11.87 -11.71
N GLU A 115 1.84 12.25 -10.61
CA GLU A 115 2.01 11.38 -9.45
C GLU A 115 0.66 11.01 -8.83
N GLU A 116 -0.20 11.99 -8.53
CA GLU A 116 -1.54 11.73 -7.99
C GLU A 116 -2.38 10.85 -8.94
N LYS A 117 -2.35 11.14 -10.25
CA LYS A 117 -3.04 10.34 -11.26
C LYS A 117 -2.54 8.90 -11.28
N SER A 118 -1.23 8.68 -11.16
CA SER A 118 -0.67 7.32 -11.13
C SER A 118 -1.13 6.54 -9.91
N VAL A 119 -1.16 7.18 -8.74
CA VAL A 119 -1.66 6.59 -7.49
C VAL A 119 -3.15 6.26 -7.59
N LEU A 120 -3.96 7.17 -8.15
CA LEU A 120 -5.39 6.94 -8.36
C LEU A 120 -5.64 5.83 -9.39
N GLN A 121 -4.86 5.76 -10.47
CA GLN A 121 -4.94 4.67 -11.46
C GLN A 121 -4.60 3.32 -10.82
N ASP A 122 -3.55 3.25 -10.01
CA ASP A 122 -3.19 2.03 -9.28
C ASP A 122 -4.29 1.63 -8.29
N GLN A 123 -4.92 2.58 -7.61
CA GLN A 123 -6.06 2.31 -6.74
C GLN A 123 -7.28 1.78 -7.52
N VAL A 124 -7.61 2.38 -8.67
CA VAL A 124 -8.73 1.97 -9.52
C VAL A 124 -8.51 0.58 -10.11
N VAL A 125 -7.34 0.32 -10.72
CA VAL A 125 -6.99 -0.99 -11.29
C VAL A 125 -6.99 -2.09 -10.22
N ASN A 126 -6.50 -1.79 -9.02
CA ASN A 126 -6.57 -2.72 -7.90
C ASN A 126 -8.01 -2.92 -7.39
N SER A 127 -8.86 -1.90 -7.44
CA SER A 127 -10.26 -1.98 -6.99
C SER A 127 -11.16 -2.81 -7.92
N GLU A 128 -11.03 -2.68 -9.24
CA GLU A 128 -11.82 -3.48 -10.19
C GLU A 128 -11.48 -4.98 -10.10
N ASN A 129 -10.20 -5.31 -9.91
CA ASN A 129 -9.76 -6.69 -9.68
C ASN A 129 -10.21 -7.21 -8.28
N SER A 130 -10.48 -6.32 -7.33
CA SER A 130 -10.88 -6.71 -5.97
C SER A 130 -12.29 -7.28 -5.91
N PHE A 131 -13.24 -6.78 -6.69
CA PHE A 131 -14.59 -7.39 -6.77
C PHE A 131 -14.57 -8.79 -7.36
N GLY A 132 -13.80 -9.01 -8.42
CA GLY A 132 -13.60 -10.34 -9.01
C GLY A 132 -12.96 -11.30 -8.01
N LYS A 133 -11.95 -10.84 -7.25
CA LYS A 133 -11.34 -11.61 -6.16
C LYS A 133 -12.36 -11.93 -5.06
N ILE A 134 -13.12 -10.95 -4.57
CA ILE A 134 -14.14 -11.13 -3.51
C ILE A 134 -15.25 -12.10 -3.96
N TYR A 135 -15.75 -11.96 -5.18
CA TYR A 135 -16.72 -12.92 -5.72
C TYR A 135 -16.13 -14.33 -5.81
N GLY A 136 -14.86 -14.44 -6.25
CA GLY A 136 -14.11 -15.70 -6.23
C GLY A 136 -14.00 -16.31 -4.84
N ILE A 137 -13.74 -15.51 -3.80
CA ILE A 137 -13.75 -15.94 -2.39
C ILE A 137 -15.10 -16.55 -2.04
N ILE A 138 -16.18 -15.78 -2.21
CA ILE A 138 -17.53 -16.19 -1.81
C ILE A 138 -17.93 -17.47 -2.52
N LYS A 139 -17.68 -17.57 -3.83
CA LYS A 139 -18.03 -18.74 -4.64
C LYS A 139 -17.25 -19.99 -4.22
N LYS A 140 -15.96 -19.86 -3.89
CA LYS A 140 -15.14 -20.98 -3.43
C LYS A 140 -15.53 -21.46 -2.04
N LEU A 141 -15.99 -20.55 -1.18
CA LEU A 141 -16.40 -20.83 0.19
C LEU A 141 -17.89 -21.16 0.34
N ASP A 142 -18.66 -21.22 -0.75
CA ASP A 142 -20.08 -21.56 -0.71
C ASP A 142 -20.25 -23.08 -0.60
N SER A 143 -20.04 -23.59 0.61
CA SER A 143 -20.25 -24.98 0.98
C SER A 143 -21.07 -25.07 2.27
N MET A 144 -21.81 -26.17 2.37
CA MET A 144 -22.60 -26.53 3.55
C MET A 144 -21.78 -27.27 4.60
N GLU A 145 -20.56 -27.72 4.26
CA GLU A 145 -19.65 -28.45 5.16
C GLU A 145 -18.57 -27.51 5.68
N SER A 146 -18.58 -27.24 6.99
CA SER A 146 -17.63 -26.32 7.64
C SER A 146 -16.17 -26.75 7.42
N GLN A 147 -15.90 -28.06 7.42
CA GLN A 147 -14.56 -28.60 7.18
C GLN A 147 -14.03 -28.24 5.79
N TYR A 148 -14.88 -28.33 4.76
CA TYR A 148 -14.52 -27.91 3.41
C TYR A 148 -14.22 -26.42 3.36
N VAL A 149 -15.05 -25.59 4.02
CA VAL A 149 -14.85 -24.14 4.05
C VAL A 149 -13.52 -23.77 4.73
N TYR A 150 -13.12 -24.47 5.81
CA TYR A 150 -11.80 -24.27 6.42
C TYR A 150 -10.65 -24.59 5.47
N SER A 151 -10.73 -25.72 4.76
CA SER A 151 -9.71 -26.14 3.79
C SER A 151 -9.55 -25.14 2.66
N GLU A 152 -10.67 -24.69 2.08
CA GLU A 152 -10.64 -23.74 0.99
C GLU A 152 -10.24 -22.33 1.47
N ALA A 153 -10.56 -21.96 2.72
CA ALA A 153 -10.19 -20.68 3.29
C ALA A 153 -8.67 -20.47 3.31
N VAL A 154 -7.88 -21.46 3.73
CA VAL A 154 -6.41 -21.31 3.72
C VAL A 154 -5.85 -21.18 2.31
N GLU A 155 -6.44 -21.87 1.33
CA GLU A 155 -6.05 -21.74 -0.08
C GLU A 155 -6.39 -20.35 -0.64
N VAL A 156 -7.58 -19.84 -0.32
CA VAL A 156 -8.02 -18.52 -0.74
C VAL A 156 -7.14 -17.43 -0.14
N ILE A 157 -6.82 -17.50 1.16
CA ILE A 157 -5.93 -16.55 1.82
C ILE A 157 -4.54 -16.58 1.18
N GLU A 158 -3.97 -17.77 0.99
CA GLU A 158 -2.66 -17.96 0.37
C GLU A 158 -2.60 -17.33 -1.03
N LYS A 159 -3.59 -17.61 -1.89
CA LYS A 159 -3.61 -17.09 -3.27
C LYS A 159 -3.85 -15.59 -3.35
N ILE A 160 -4.80 -15.07 -2.57
CA ILE A 160 -5.20 -13.65 -2.65
C ILE A 160 -4.18 -12.76 -1.98
N LEU A 161 -3.73 -13.14 -0.77
CA LEU A 161 -2.75 -12.38 -0.04
C LEU A 161 -1.31 -12.73 -0.46
N LYS A 162 -1.09 -13.75 -1.30
CA LYS A 162 0.25 -14.20 -1.73
C LYS A 162 1.19 -14.39 -0.53
N VAL A 163 0.73 -15.11 0.48
CA VAL A 163 1.45 -15.37 1.74
C VAL A 163 1.91 -16.82 1.78
N GLY A 164 3.06 -17.08 2.40
CA GLY A 164 3.70 -18.41 2.35
C GLY A 164 3.19 -19.42 3.38
N ASP A 165 2.54 -18.94 4.45
CA ASP A 165 2.12 -19.79 5.56
C ASP A 165 0.87 -19.25 6.27
N VAL A 166 -0.21 -20.02 6.16
CA VAL A 166 -1.53 -19.72 6.74
C VAL A 166 -2.00 -20.95 7.49
N SER A 167 -2.57 -20.76 8.67
CA SER A 167 -3.19 -21.84 9.42
C SER A 167 -4.45 -21.39 10.14
N ILE A 168 -5.35 -22.33 10.37
CA ILE A 168 -6.57 -22.10 11.15
C ILE A 168 -6.55 -23.05 12.34
N TYR A 169 -6.72 -22.49 13.53
CA TYR A 169 -6.79 -23.24 14.78
C TYR A 169 -8.19 -23.14 15.38
N SER A 170 -8.74 -24.25 15.86
CA SER A 170 -9.96 -24.24 16.68
C SER A 170 -9.62 -23.87 18.12
N MET A 171 -10.53 -23.17 18.79
CA MET A 171 -10.46 -22.91 20.22
C MET A 171 -11.25 -23.98 20.98
N ASP A 172 -10.67 -24.52 22.04
CA ASP A 172 -11.38 -25.46 22.91
C ASP A 172 -12.45 -24.77 23.75
N LYS A 173 -13.41 -25.55 24.29
CA LYS A 173 -14.54 -25.02 25.07
C LYS A 173 -14.13 -24.23 26.32
N ASN A 174 -12.91 -24.44 26.82
CA ASN A 174 -12.39 -23.79 28.02
C ASN A 174 -11.48 -22.59 27.67
N ASN A 175 -11.36 -22.22 26.39
CA ASN A 175 -10.51 -21.15 25.88
C ASN A 175 -9.04 -21.24 26.35
N LYS A 176 -8.55 -22.47 26.58
CA LYS A 176 -7.21 -22.74 27.09
C LYS A 176 -6.28 -23.22 25.99
N TYR A 177 -6.80 -24.02 25.06
CA TYR A 177 -6.01 -24.65 24.02
C TYR A 177 -6.52 -24.27 22.64
N LEU A 178 -5.57 -24.04 21.74
CA LEU A 178 -5.81 -23.90 20.32
C LEU A 178 -5.28 -25.15 19.62
N ARG A 179 -6.07 -25.72 18.72
CA ARG A 179 -5.71 -26.95 18.01
C ARG A 179 -5.79 -26.72 16.51
N LEU A 180 -4.79 -27.19 15.78
CA LEU A 180 -4.72 -27.01 14.34
C LEU A 180 -5.90 -27.73 13.67
N ILE A 181 -6.66 -27.01 12.85
CA ILE A 181 -7.65 -27.58 11.94
C ILE A 181 -6.96 -27.88 10.62
N VAL A 182 -6.37 -26.84 10.01
CA VAL A 182 -5.75 -26.92 8.68
C VAL A 182 -4.60 -25.91 8.59
N ARG A 183 -3.57 -26.27 7.83
CA ARG A 183 -2.44 -25.40 7.49
C ARG A 183 -2.14 -25.53 6.00
N LYS A 184 -1.72 -24.42 5.39
CA LYS A 184 -1.10 -24.39 4.08
C LYS A 184 0.18 -23.55 4.15
N GLY A 185 1.31 -24.16 3.81
CA GLY A 185 2.62 -23.51 3.87
C GLY A 185 3.69 -24.37 4.53
N LYS A 186 4.90 -23.83 4.65
CA LYS A 186 6.08 -24.53 5.19
C LYS A 186 6.17 -24.53 6.72
N ASN A 187 5.19 -23.96 7.42
CA ASN A 187 5.24 -23.74 8.87
C ASN A 187 6.48 -22.93 9.29
N ASP A 188 6.65 -21.73 8.74
CA ASP A 188 7.89 -20.95 8.81
C ASP A 188 8.34 -20.64 10.24
N ILE A 189 7.40 -20.60 11.19
CA ILE A 189 7.64 -20.33 12.62
C ILE A 189 7.55 -21.58 13.49
N ASN A 190 7.56 -22.79 12.90
CA ASN A 190 7.49 -24.08 13.60
C ASN A 190 6.32 -24.19 14.60
N MET A 191 5.18 -23.62 14.26
CA MET A 191 4.03 -23.59 15.15
C MET A 191 3.44 -25.00 15.35
N PRO A 192 3.32 -25.49 16.60
CA PRO A 192 2.91 -26.86 16.86
C PRO A 192 1.41 -27.06 16.61
N LYS A 193 1.00 -28.33 16.46
CA LYS A 193 -0.41 -28.72 16.21
C LYS A 193 -1.35 -28.35 17.37
N THR A 194 -0.82 -28.10 18.56
CA THR A 194 -1.58 -27.63 19.73
C THR A 194 -0.75 -26.60 20.47
N ILE A 195 -1.34 -25.46 20.79
CA ILE A 195 -0.75 -24.41 21.63
C ILE A 195 -1.69 -24.02 22.75
N THR A 196 -1.17 -23.41 23.81
CA THR A 196 -1.97 -22.74 24.82
C THR A 196 -2.33 -21.33 24.36
N LEU A 197 -3.45 -20.78 24.83
CA LEU A 197 -3.82 -19.39 24.54
C LEU A 197 -2.77 -18.39 25.07
N ASP A 198 -2.05 -18.75 26.15
CA ASP A 198 -0.98 -17.93 26.71
C ASP A 198 0.22 -17.77 25.76
N TYR A 199 0.40 -18.69 24.80
CA TYR A 199 1.35 -18.52 23.70
C TYR A 199 1.06 -17.25 22.88
N LEU A 200 -0.21 -16.83 22.82
CA LEU A 200 -0.70 -15.66 22.10
C LEU A 200 -1.09 -14.52 23.05
N LYS A 201 -0.38 -14.36 24.17
CA LYS A 201 -0.68 -13.35 25.21
C LYS A 201 -0.90 -11.94 24.66
N GLU A 202 -0.12 -11.54 23.64
CA GLU A 202 -0.19 -10.21 23.01
C GLU A 202 -1.47 -10.02 22.19
N ALA A 203 -2.01 -11.09 21.63
CA ALA A 203 -3.21 -11.07 20.81
C ALA A 203 -4.49 -11.33 21.60
N LYS A 204 -4.38 -11.71 22.88
CA LYS A 204 -5.51 -12.16 23.70
C LYS A 204 -6.65 -11.15 23.73
N THR A 205 -6.35 -9.87 23.94
CA THR A 205 -7.36 -8.79 23.96
C THR A 205 -8.08 -8.68 22.62
N ASN A 206 -7.35 -8.64 21.50
CA ASN A 206 -7.96 -8.55 20.17
C ASN A 206 -8.81 -9.78 19.84
N ILE A 207 -8.34 -10.98 20.20
CA ILE A 207 -9.07 -12.24 20.00
C ILE A 207 -10.45 -12.20 20.65
N PHE A 208 -10.53 -11.78 21.92
CA PHE A 208 -11.81 -11.71 22.64
C PHE A 208 -12.67 -10.51 22.23
N ASN A 209 -12.07 -9.43 21.74
CA ASN A 209 -12.81 -8.31 21.15
C ASN A 209 -13.32 -8.60 19.73
N GLY A 210 -12.90 -9.71 19.11
CA GLY A 210 -13.25 -10.04 17.73
C GLY A 210 -12.48 -9.22 16.68
N GLU A 211 -11.34 -8.66 17.05
CA GLU A 211 -10.52 -7.77 16.24
C GLU A 211 -9.29 -8.47 15.65
N LEU A 212 -8.83 -7.99 14.49
CA LEU A 212 -7.56 -8.41 13.92
C LEU A 212 -6.39 -7.94 14.78
N PHE A 213 -5.59 -8.89 15.25
CA PHE A 213 -4.29 -8.60 15.84
C PHE A 213 -3.22 -8.45 14.76
N VAL A 214 -2.33 -7.47 14.94
CA VAL A 214 -1.16 -7.23 14.09
C VAL A 214 0.08 -7.26 14.97
N ASN A 215 1.04 -8.12 14.63
CA ASN A 215 2.32 -8.24 15.34
C ASN A 215 3.25 -7.07 15.00
N LYS A 216 3.00 -5.91 15.62
CA LYS A 216 3.77 -4.68 15.40
C LYS A 216 5.23 -4.78 15.89
N ASN A 217 5.47 -5.66 16.86
CA ASN A 217 6.80 -5.89 17.44
C ASN A 217 7.65 -6.86 16.63
N LEU A 218 7.09 -7.47 15.56
CA LEU A 218 7.77 -8.43 14.69
C LEU A 218 8.40 -9.61 15.45
N HIS A 219 7.77 -10.03 16.55
CA HIS A 219 8.19 -11.21 17.30
C HIS A 219 8.15 -12.45 16.40
N ARG A 220 9.27 -13.16 16.27
CA ARG A 220 9.40 -14.29 15.33
C ARG A 220 8.59 -15.52 15.73
N ASP A 221 8.18 -15.61 16.99
CA ASP A 221 7.55 -16.80 17.55
C ASP A 221 6.02 -16.78 17.44
N ILE A 222 5.41 -15.65 17.08
CA ILE A 222 3.95 -15.52 16.94
C ILE A 222 3.57 -15.12 15.52
N PRO A 223 2.36 -15.47 15.05
CA PRO A 223 1.88 -15.08 13.73
C PRO A 223 1.89 -13.56 13.53
N MET A 224 2.18 -13.12 12.30
CA MET A 224 2.12 -11.71 11.91
C MET A 224 0.71 -11.13 12.07
N PHE A 225 -0.30 -11.92 11.71
CA PHE A 225 -1.71 -11.54 11.83
C PHE A 225 -2.52 -12.67 12.46
N ILE A 226 -3.45 -12.31 13.35
CA ILE A 226 -4.39 -13.26 13.97
C ILE A 226 -5.79 -12.65 13.88
N SER A 227 -6.69 -13.32 13.16
CA SER A 227 -8.08 -12.91 13.01
C SER A 227 -9.00 -13.93 13.68
N PRO A 228 -9.76 -13.54 14.72
CA PRO A 228 -10.70 -14.44 15.38
C PRO A 228 -11.96 -14.67 14.55
N ILE A 229 -12.44 -15.91 14.59
CA ILE A 229 -13.76 -16.33 14.15
C ILE A 229 -14.58 -16.49 15.43
N ASN A 230 -15.50 -15.56 15.66
CA ASN A 230 -16.38 -15.56 16.82
C ASN A 230 -17.75 -16.11 16.43
N ASP A 231 -18.37 -16.87 17.33
CA ASP A 231 -19.76 -17.28 17.20
C ASP A 231 -20.72 -16.09 17.32
N GLN A 232 -22.01 -16.36 17.20
CA GLN A 232 -23.09 -15.38 17.31
C GLN A 232 -23.17 -14.69 18.69
N HIS A 233 -22.51 -15.23 19.71
CA HIS A 233 -22.46 -14.68 21.07
C HIS A 233 -21.16 -13.89 21.33
N GLY A 234 -20.28 -13.76 20.32
CA GLY A 234 -19.00 -13.08 20.45
C GLY A 234 -17.87 -13.96 20.99
N THR A 235 -18.11 -15.25 21.22
CA THR A 235 -17.09 -16.18 21.73
C THR A 235 -16.18 -16.64 20.60
N PRO A 236 -14.85 -16.51 20.70
CA PRO A 236 -13.92 -17.03 19.69
C PRO A 236 -13.98 -18.55 19.61
N ILE A 237 -14.30 -19.09 18.44
CA ILE A 237 -14.37 -20.54 18.16
C ILE A 237 -13.21 -21.05 17.32
N ALA A 238 -12.59 -20.16 16.54
CA ALA A 238 -11.40 -20.45 15.74
C ALA A 238 -10.57 -19.18 15.50
N LEU A 239 -9.31 -19.36 15.12
CA LEU A 239 -8.38 -18.29 14.80
C LEU A 239 -7.75 -18.56 13.44
N ILE A 240 -7.83 -17.58 12.54
CA ILE A 240 -7.06 -17.55 11.29
C ILE A 240 -5.72 -16.90 11.61
N MET A 241 -4.62 -17.55 11.26
CA MET A 241 -3.27 -17.11 11.52
C MET A 241 -2.48 -17.02 10.22
N ILE A 242 -1.88 -15.85 9.98
CA ILE A 242 -0.96 -15.61 8.87
C ILE A 242 0.42 -15.43 9.48
N ASN A 243 1.30 -16.40 9.26
CA ASN A 243 2.53 -16.52 10.04
C ASN A 243 3.62 -15.56 9.57
N SER A 244 3.88 -15.52 8.26
CA SER A 244 4.95 -14.71 7.68
C SER A 244 4.45 -13.81 6.55
N VAL A 245 4.83 -12.53 6.62
CA VAL A 245 4.61 -11.54 5.56
C VAL A 245 5.88 -10.70 5.42
N LYS A 246 6.32 -10.46 4.19
CA LYS A 246 7.47 -9.61 3.90
C LYS A 246 7.22 -8.17 4.39
N PHE A 247 8.21 -7.57 5.03
CA PHE A 247 8.09 -6.25 5.67
C PHE A 247 7.60 -5.16 4.70
N GLU A 248 8.06 -5.19 3.45
CA GLU A 248 7.70 -4.23 2.40
C GLU A 248 6.20 -4.24 2.06
N ARG A 249 5.49 -5.29 2.47
CA ARG A 249 4.05 -5.45 2.23
C ARG A 249 3.18 -5.06 3.43
N LEU A 250 3.77 -4.72 4.58
CA LEU A 250 3.05 -4.34 5.79
C LEU A 250 2.52 -2.90 5.70
N THR A 251 1.67 -2.64 4.72
CA THR A 251 1.01 -1.34 4.50
C THR A 251 -0.39 -1.33 5.10
N LEU A 252 -0.94 -0.15 5.39
CA LEU A 252 -2.33 0.00 5.84
C LEU A 252 -3.32 -0.64 4.86
N HIS A 253 -3.07 -0.48 3.55
CA HIS A 253 -3.88 -1.09 2.52
C HIS A 253 -3.88 -2.62 2.63
N PHE A 254 -2.72 -3.24 2.87
CA PHE A 254 -2.61 -4.69 3.03
C PHE A 254 -3.32 -5.19 4.29
N ILE A 255 -3.25 -4.46 5.40
CA ILE A 255 -3.98 -4.77 6.63
C ILE A 255 -5.50 -4.71 6.39
N ASN A 256 -5.98 -3.69 5.68
CA ASN A 256 -7.40 -3.57 5.32
C ASN A 256 -7.86 -4.73 4.42
N LEU A 257 -7.03 -5.14 3.46
CA LEU A 257 -7.32 -6.30 2.62
C LEU A 257 -7.44 -7.59 3.46
N ILE A 258 -6.55 -7.79 4.43
CA ILE A 258 -6.65 -8.93 5.37
C ILE A 258 -7.99 -8.91 6.09
N ASN A 259 -8.34 -7.78 6.70
CA ASN A 259 -9.61 -7.62 7.43
C ASN A 259 -10.83 -7.99 6.58
N VAL A 260 -10.87 -7.54 5.33
CA VAL A 260 -11.98 -7.86 4.41
C VAL A 260 -12.01 -9.35 4.09
N VAL A 261 -10.86 -9.94 3.71
CA VAL A 261 -10.76 -11.35 3.34
C VAL A 261 -11.11 -12.27 4.51
N THR A 262 -10.56 -12.02 5.70
CA THR A 262 -10.87 -12.83 6.90
C THR A 262 -12.30 -12.64 7.37
N GLY A 263 -12.87 -11.44 7.21
CA GLY A 263 -14.29 -11.17 7.49
C GLY A 263 -15.24 -11.98 6.60
N LEU A 264 -14.96 -12.07 5.30
CA LEU A 264 -15.72 -12.90 4.37
C LEU A 264 -15.62 -14.39 4.70
N ILE A 265 -14.42 -14.86 5.04
CA ILE A 265 -14.18 -16.25 5.46
C ILE A 265 -14.92 -16.56 6.76
N LYS A 266 -14.87 -15.67 7.74
CA LYS A 266 -15.63 -15.77 8.99
C LYS A 266 -17.12 -15.93 8.70
N ALA A 267 -17.69 -15.10 7.83
CA ALA A 267 -19.11 -15.18 7.47
C ALA A 267 -19.46 -16.52 6.80
N ALA A 268 -18.62 -17.02 5.89
CA ALA A 268 -18.84 -18.31 5.23
C ALA A 268 -18.77 -19.49 6.20
N ILE A 269 -17.79 -19.50 7.11
CA ILE A 269 -17.63 -20.55 8.12
C ILE A 269 -18.83 -20.56 9.08
N LEU A 270 -19.28 -19.40 9.54
CA LEU A 270 -20.46 -19.29 10.41
C LEU A 270 -21.75 -19.73 9.69
N LYS A 271 -21.90 -19.42 8.40
CA LYS A 271 -23.01 -19.91 7.57
C LYS A 271 -23.00 -21.44 7.49
N ALA A 272 -21.84 -22.05 7.25
CA ALA A 272 -21.70 -23.51 7.19
C ALA A 272 -22.01 -24.16 8.54
N TYR A 273 -21.51 -23.62 9.66
CA TYR A 273 -21.86 -24.12 10.99
C TYR A 273 -23.36 -24.07 11.28
N LYS A 274 -24.02 -22.95 10.95
CA LYS A 274 -25.46 -22.81 11.13
C LYS A 274 -26.23 -23.84 10.30
N TYR A 275 -25.75 -24.14 9.09
CA TYR A 275 -26.35 -25.18 8.26
C TYR A 275 -26.17 -26.57 8.88
N GLU A 276 -24.94 -26.94 9.28
CA GLU A 276 -24.65 -28.22 9.92
C GLU A 276 -25.48 -28.44 11.20
N GLU A 277 -25.69 -27.39 11.99
CA GLU A 277 -26.54 -27.41 13.18
C GLU A 277 -28.01 -27.64 12.81
N ALA A 278 -28.51 -26.98 11.77
CA ALA A 278 -29.91 -27.12 11.32
C ALA A 278 -30.23 -28.51 10.76
N ILE A 279 -29.23 -29.24 10.23
CA ILE A 279 -29.40 -30.60 9.71
C ILE A 279 -28.88 -31.69 10.66
N ARG A 280 -28.61 -31.35 11.92
CA ARG A 280 -27.96 -32.27 12.87
C ARG A 280 -28.64 -33.63 12.98
N ASP A 281 -29.97 -33.67 13.07
CA ASP A 281 -30.74 -34.92 13.19
C ASP A 281 -30.72 -35.76 11.90
N LYS A 282 -30.49 -35.12 10.75
CA LYS A 282 -30.26 -35.81 9.48
C LYS A 282 -28.83 -36.34 9.41
N ARG A 283 -27.85 -35.57 9.91
CA ARG A 283 -26.42 -35.85 9.79
C ARG A 283 -25.94 -36.98 10.69
N TYR A 284 -26.46 -37.05 11.91
CA TYR A 284 -26.02 -37.99 12.94
C TYR A 284 -27.05 -39.08 13.21
N ILE A 285 -26.59 -40.26 13.62
CA ILE A 285 -27.45 -41.29 14.22
C ILE A 285 -28.03 -40.73 15.52
N GLU A 286 -29.32 -40.95 15.75
CA GLU A 286 -30.09 -40.35 16.84
C GLU A 286 -29.38 -40.49 18.20
N ASN A 287 -29.28 -39.38 18.94
CA ASN A 287 -28.60 -39.29 20.24
C ASN A 287 -27.10 -39.66 20.25
N THR A 288 -26.45 -39.76 19.10
CA THR A 288 -25.01 -40.02 19.01
C THR A 288 -24.28 -38.96 18.17
N PRO A 289 -22.96 -38.78 18.35
CA PRO A 289 -22.10 -38.03 17.43
C PRO A 289 -21.66 -38.84 16.19
N ILE A 290 -22.29 -39.98 15.89
CA ILE A 290 -21.88 -40.85 14.78
C ILE A 290 -22.52 -40.36 13.48
N LEU A 291 -21.69 -39.96 12.51
CA LEU A 291 -22.14 -39.55 11.19
C LEU A 291 -22.78 -40.73 10.44
N LYS A 292 -23.92 -40.47 9.79
CA LYS A 292 -24.51 -41.41 8.84
C LYS A 292 -23.61 -41.55 7.60
N ARG A 293 -23.77 -42.66 6.88
CA ARG A 293 -22.88 -43.09 5.78
C ARG A 293 -22.58 -41.99 4.77
N GLU A 294 -23.61 -41.32 4.25
CA GLU A 294 -23.46 -40.27 3.23
C GLU A 294 -22.57 -39.10 3.70
N PHE A 295 -22.74 -38.65 4.96
CA PHE A 295 -21.97 -37.54 5.51
C PHE A 295 -20.56 -37.96 5.89
N PHE A 296 -20.38 -39.19 6.38
CA PHE A 296 -19.06 -39.72 6.70
C PHE A 296 -18.20 -39.86 5.45
N GLU A 297 -18.75 -40.40 4.38
CA GLU A 297 -18.07 -40.52 3.08
C GLU A 297 -17.70 -39.15 2.49
N ASN A 298 -18.58 -38.16 2.63
CA ASN A 298 -18.29 -36.79 2.23
C ASN A 298 -17.10 -36.19 3.01
N ILE A 299 -17.10 -36.32 4.34
CA ILE A 299 -15.97 -35.87 5.19
C ILE A 299 -14.67 -36.59 4.83
N LYS A 300 -14.73 -37.90 4.57
CA LYS A 300 -13.57 -38.69 4.13
C LYS A 300 -12.98 -38.14 2.83
N ASN A 301 -13.83 -37.81 1.85
CA ASN A 301 -13.37 -37.24 0.58
C ASN A 301 -12.73 -35.85 0.78
N ILE A 302 -13.34 -34.99 1.61
CA ILE A 302 -12.75 -33.68 1.97
C ILE A 302 -11.36 -33.86 2.61
N LYS A 303 -11.18 -34.89 3.44
CA LYS A 303 -9.89 -35.20 4.08
C LYS A 303 -8.84 -35.73 3.10
N LYS A 304 -9.24 -36.57 2.15
CA LYS A 304 -8.37 -37.00 1.04
C LYS A 304 -7.91 -35.80 0.21
N ASP A 305 -8.83 -34.93 -0.16
CA ASP A 305 -8.54 -33.66 -0.86
C ASP A 305 -7.56 -32.77 -0.07
N GLU A 306 -7.76 -32.63 1.26
CA GLU A 306 -6.86 -31.87 2.14
C GLU A 306 -5.44 -32.45 2.18
N MET A 307 -5.33 -33.79 2.20
CA MET A 307 -4.04 -34.47 2.19
C MET A 307 -3.28 -34.21 0.88
N GLU A 308 -3.96 -34.23 -0.26
CA GLU A 308 -3.37 -33.94 -1.56
C GLU A 308 -3.00 -32.47 -1.74
N LYS A 309 -3.92 -31.54 -1.41
CA LYS A 309 -3.77 -30.10 -1.68
C LYS A 309 -2.90 -29.39 -0.65
N ASN A 310 -3.08 -29.72 0.63
CA ASN A 310 -2.50 -28.99 1.76
C ASN A 310 -1.45 -29.80 2.54
N LYS A 311 -1.18 -31.05 2.13
CA LYS A 311 -0.29 -31.98 2.85
C LYS A 311 -0.70 -32.19 4.31
N SER A 312 -2.02 -32.12 4.56
CA SER A 312 -2.61 -32.34 5.87
C SER A 312 -2.87 -33.82 6.08
N GLU A 313 -2.12 -34.47 6.96
CA GLU A 313 -2.25 -35.90 7.22
C GLU A 313 -3.48 -36.22 8.08
N PHE A 314 -4.11 -37.36 7.81
CA PHE A 314 -5.12 -37.95 8.66
C PHE A 314 -4.94 -39.47 8.70
N ILE A 315 -5.42 -40.11 9.77
CA ILE A 315 -5.50 -41.57 9.87
C ILE A 315 -6.95 -42.00 10.08
N MET A 316 -7.27 -43.20 9.62
CA MET A 316 -8.56 -43.85 9.87
C MET A 316 -8.37 -45.06 10.77
N LEU A 317 -9.21 -45.17 11.80
CA LEU A 317 -9.18 -46.30 12.73
C LEU A 317 -10.56 -46.97 12.78
N LYS A 318 -10.61 -48.28 12.56
CA LYS A 318 -11.84 -49.07 12.68
C LYS A 318 -12.07 -49.43 14.15
N VAL A 319 -13.25 -49.12 14.66
CA VAL A 319 -13.63 -49.43 16.04
C VAL A 319 -14.13 -50.87 16.10
N LYS A 320 -13.55 -51.69 16.99
CA LYS A 320 -13.81 -53.13 17.09
C LYS A 320 -14.56 -53.57 18.35
N ASN A 321 -15.09 -52.64 19.15
CA ASN A 321 -15.90 -52.98 20.32
C ASN A 321 -17.24 -53.61 19.92
N LYS A 322 -17.26 -54.93 19.70
CA LYS A 322 -18.47 -55.71 19.40
C LYS A 322 -19.40 -55.87 20.61
N ASP A 323 -18.86 -55.75 21.82
CA ASP A 323 -19.57 -56.06 23.07
C ASP A 323 -20.24 -54.85 23.73
N LYS A 324 -20.13 -53.65 23.13
CA LYS A 324 -20.70 -52.41 23.68
C LYS A 324 -21.85 -51.90 22.81
N ASP A 325 -22.93 -51.49 23.46
CA ASP A 325 -24.01 -50.77 22.80
C ASP A 325 -23.50 -49.48 22.15
N ILE A 326 -24.03 -49.15 20.97
CA ILE A 326 -23.62 -48.01 20.15
C ILE A 326 -23.72 -46.70 20.93
N ASN A 327 -24.77 -46.49 21.74
CA ASN A 327 -24.90 -45.23 22.49
C ASN A 327 -23.82 -45.10 23.56
N SER A 328 -23.56 -46.18 24.29
CA SER A 328 -22.52 -46.22 25.34
C SER A 328 -21.13 -45.99 24.75
N LEU A 329 -20.83 -46.63 23.62
CA LEU A 329 -19.59 -46.46 22.88
C LEU A 329 -19.47 -45.02 22.35
N SER A 330 -20.57 -44.46 21.83
CA SER A 330 -20.59 -43.11 21.28
C SER A 330 -20.27 -42.04 22.33
N HIS A 331 -20.76 -42.18 23.57
CA HIS A 331 -20.45 -41.26 24.66
C HIS A 331 -18.99 -41.30 25.08
N LEU A 332 -18.40 -42.51 25.12
CA LEU A 332 -17.00 -42.71 25.46
C LEU A 332 -16.07 -42.11 24.39
N ILE A 333 -16.42 -42.33 23.13
CA ILE A 333 -15.72 -41.76 21.98
C ILE A 333 -15.86 -40.25 21.97
N PHE A 334 -17.06 -39.69 22.18
CA PHE A 334 -17.29 -38.24 22.22
C PHE A 334 -16.39 -37.49 23.22
N LYS A 335 -16.16 -38.09 24.39
CA LYS A 335 -15.27 -37.53 25.42
C LYS A 335 -13.78 -37.64 25.06
N THR A 336 -13.45 -38.45 24.07
CA THR A 336 -12.08 -38.81 23.72
C THR A 336 -11.60 -38.14 22.44
N ILE A 337 -12.47 -38.04 21.43
CA ILE A 337 -12.17 -37.45 20.14
C ILE A 337 -12.08 -35.92 20.24
N ARG A 338 -11.26 -35.32 19.38
CA ARG A 338 -11.12 -33.87 19.30
C ARG A 338 -12.24 -33.30 18.43
N GLN A 339 -12.43 -31.99 18.50
CA GLN A 339 -13.42 -31.28 17.66
C GLN A 339 -13.14 -31.42 16.16
N SER A 340 -11.87 -31.61 15.79
CA SER A 340 -11.42 -31.84 14.41
C SER A 340 -11.52 -33.29 13.96
N ASP A 341 -11.88 -34.21 14.86
CA ASP A 341 -11.94 -35.63 14.59
C ASP A 341 -13.39 -36.05 14.38
N TYR A 342 -13.60 -37.06 13.56
CA TYR A 342 -14.93 -37.51 13.16
C TYR A 342 -15.11 -38.99 13.46
N ILE A 343 -16.34 -39.39 13.73
CA ILE A 343 -16.76 -40.79 13.78
C ILE A 343 -17.97 -40.96 12.89
N GLY A 344 -18.01 -42.04 12.14
CA GLY A 344 -19.17 -42.37 11.32
C GLY A 344 -19.17 -43.80 10.83
N MET A 345 -20.26 -44.14 10.14
CA MET A 345 -20.40 -45.43 9.50
C MET A 345 -19.91 -45.35 8.06
N THR A 346 -19.10 -46.33 7.65
CA THR A 346 -18.70 -46.49 6.24
C THR A 346 -19.83 -47.10 5.42
N SER A 347 -19.66 -47.16 4.09
CA SER A 347 -20.54 -47.90 3.18
C SER A 347 -20.66 -49.39 3.50
N HIS A 348 -19.69 -49.98 4.24
CA HIS A 348 -19.68 -51.38 4.65
C HIS A 348 -20.20 -51.62 6.07
N ASP A 349 -20.87 -50.63 6.65
CA ASP A 349 -21.37 -50.67 8.04
C ASP A 349 -20.32 -50.79 9.13
N ASP A 350 -19.06 -50.46 8.80
CA ASP A 350 -18.00 -50.35 9.79
C ASP A 350 -18.01 -48.98 10.47
N LEU A 351 -17.88 -48.98 11.80
CA LEU A 351 -17.70 -47.77 12.60
C LEU A 351 -16.23 -47.33 12.55
N VAL A 352 -15.97 -46.18 11.95
CA VAL A 352 -14.60 -45.68 11.69
C VAL A 352 -14.42 -44.29 12.28
N LEU A 353 -13.25 -44.08 12.88
CA LEU A 353 -12.73 -42.81 13.37
C LEU A 353 -11.82 -42.19 12.32
N ILE A 354 -12.04 -40.92 11.99
CA ILE A 354 -11.11 -40.09 11.22
C ILE A 354 -10.42 -39.16 12.20
N LEU A 355 -9.11 -39.30 12.35
CA LEU A 355 -8.30 -38.47 13.22
C LEU A 355 -7.51 -37.47 12.38
N SER A 356 -7.85 -36.18 12.52
CA SER A 356 -7.24 -35.11 11.73
C SER A 356 -5.86 -34.74 12.28
N ASN A 357 -4.94 -34.36 11.40
CA ASN A 357 -3.58 -33.94 11.74
C ASN A 357 -2.81 -35.00 12.53
N ALA A 358 -3.07 -36.27 12.27
CA ALA A 358 -2.38 -37.41 12.86
C ALA A 358 -1.61 -38.15 11.77
N SER A 359 -0.35 -38.46 12.04
CA SER A 359 0.52 -39.22 11.14
C SER A 359 0.42 -40.72 11.42
N LYS A 360 0.92 -41.55 10.50
CA LYS A 360 1.05 -43.00 10.76
C LYS A 360 1.98 -43.29 11.95
N SER A 361 2.99 -42.47 12.20
CA SER A 361 3.83 -42.61 13.40
C SER A 361 3.08 -42.31 14.70
N ASP A 362 2.00 -41.53 14.66
CA ASP A 362 1.18 -41.22 15.83
C ASP A 362 0.14 -42.31 16.13
N SER A 363 -0.13 -43.22 15.18
CA SER A 363 -1.26 -44.15 15.25
C SER A 363 -1.19 -45.09 16.45
N GLY A 364 0.00 -45.66 16.73
CA GLY A 364 0.20 -46.58 17.84
C GLY A 364 -0.11 -45.95 19.20
N LEU A 365 0.41 -44.75 19.45
CA LEU A 365 0.18 -44.02 20.71
C LEU A 365 -1.28 -43.58 20.85
N ILE A 366 -1.96 -43.27 19.74
CA ILE A 366 -3.39 -42.93 19.78
C ILE A 366 -4.24 -44.18 20.07
N VAL A 367 -3.93 -45.31 19.44
CA VAL A 367 -4.61 -46.59 19.69
C VAL A 367 -4.43 -47.04 21.14
N GLU A 368 -3.23 -46.90 21.71
CA GLU A 368 -2.97 -47.19 23.13
C GLU A 368 -3.85 -46.32 24.05
N ARG A 369 -3.90 -45.00 23.81
CA ARG A 369 -4.75 -44.08 24.58
C ARG A 369 -6.25 -44.34 24.43
N LEU A 370 -6.68 -44.83 23.27
CA LEU A 370 -8.06 -45.26 23.04
C LEU A 370 -8.34 -46.56 23.83
N ASN A 371 -7.41 -47.51 23.81
CA ASN A 371 -7.51 -48.77 24.56
C ASN A 371 -7.56 -48.55 26.07
N GLU A 372 -6.74 -47.66 26.63
CA GLU A 372 -6.77 -47.27 28.05
C GLU A 372 -8.15 -46.74 28.48
N LYS A 373 -8.85 -46.09 27.54
CA LYS A 373 -10.21 -45.58 27.74
C LYS A 373 -11.28 -46.61 27.42
N GLY A 374 -10.91 -47.83 27.02
CA GLY A 374 -11.82 -48.93 26.69
C GLY A 374 -12.41 -48.86 25.28
N ILE A 375 -11.75 -48.16 24.35
CA ILE A 375 -12.09 -48.10 22.91
C ILE A 375 -11.03 -48.91 22.16
N HIS A 376 -11.40 -50.08 21.67
CA HIS A 376 -10.56 -50.94 20.85
C HIS A 376 -10.66 -50.50 19.40
N ALA A 377 -9.53 -50.10 18.82
CA ALA A 377 -9.45 -49.65 17.46
C ALA A 377 -8.20 -50.22 16.76
N GLU A 378 -8.31 -50.45 15.46
CA GLU A 378 -7.19 -50.86 14.60
C GLU A 378 -7.10 -49.95 13.37
N GLU A 379 -5.95 -49.92 12.71
CA GLU A 379 -5.77 -49.13 11.50
C GLU A 379 -6.73 -49.60 10.40
N TYR A 380 -7.49 -48.67 9.83
CA TYR A 380 -8.44 -48.93 8.75
C TYR A 380 -7.81 -48.56 7.42
N ASN A 381 -7.60 -49.57 6.57
CA ASN A 381 -6.86 -49.44 5.33
C ASN A 381 -7.74 -49.92 4.17
N GLU A 382 -8.29 -48.98 3.38
CA GLU A 382 -9.26 -49.28 2.31
C GLU A 382 -8.65 -50.05 1.13
N GLU A 383 -7.33 -49.99 0.93
CA GLU A 383 -6.65 -50.73 -0.15
C GLU A 383 -6.81 -52.26 -0.04
N TYR A 384 -7.22 -52.77 1.13
CA TYR A 384 -7.45 -54.20 1.37
C TYR A 384 -8.93 -54.64 1.25
N LEU A 385 -9.85 -53.71 0.95
CA LEU A 385 -11.29 -54.00 0.79
C LEU A 385 -11.72 -54.24 -0.66
N TYR A 386 -10.82 -54.03 -1.63
CA TYR A 386 -11.03 -54.25 -3.06
C TYR A 386 -10.30 -55.50 -3.61
N VAL A 387 -9.88 -56.43 -2.75
CA VAL A 387 -9.31 -57.73 -3.15
C VAL A 387 -10.37 -58.82 -3.10
#